data_AF-Q7UE25-F1
#
_entry.id   AF-Q7UE25-F1
#
_cell.length_a   1.000
_cell.length_b   1.000
_cell.length_c   1.000
_cell.angle_alpha   90.00
_cell.angle_beta   90.00
_cell.angle_gamma   90.00
#
_symmetry.space_group_name_H-M   'P 1'
#
loop_
_entity.id
_entity.type
_entity.pdbx_description
1 polymer ?
#
loop_
_entity_poly.entity_id
_entity_poly.type
_entity_poly.pdbx_seq_one_letter_code
_entity_poly.pdbx_strand_id
1 'polypeptide(L)'
;MVAANQSMKGISRGKQLLPLVDAVYQETGRRPALSTVLRWSQKPNRHGCRLQTWRVGGRRLTTVEAVRDYIDATTAAADPGLLPVATNQQMTSAHKRAMEQLEKEGI
;
A
#
# COMPACT_ATOMS: atom_id res chain seq x y z
N MET A 1 7.59 -22.33 23.61
CA MET A 1 6.22 -21.78 23.76
C MET A 1 6.35 -20.35 24.28
N VAL A 2 5.75 -19.38 23.56
CA VAL A 2 5.38 -18.00 24.02
C VAL A 2 6.57 -17.07 24.38
N ALA A 3 6.70 -15.81 23.96
CA ALA A 3 6.05 -14.92 23.00
C ALA A 3 6.94 -13.67 22.85
N ALA A 4 6.58 -12.83 21.87
CA ALA A 4 6.68 -11.37 21.90
C ALA A 4 8.06 -10.71 22.06
N ASN A 5 8.52 -10.13 20.95
CA ASN A 5 9.12 -8.79 20.99
C ASN A 5 8.69 -8.01 19.73
N GLN A 6 7.39 -7.72 19.66
CA GLN A 6 6.89 -6.58 18.91
C GLN A 6 7.07 -5.34 19.79
N SER A 7 8.20 -4.65 19.62
CA SER A 7 8.35 -3.28 20.09
C SER A 7 9.38 -2.56 19.24
N MET A 8 8.90 -1.90 18.18
CA MET A 8 9.45 -0.61 17.78
C MET A 8 8.28 0.32 17.50
N LYS A 9 7.93 1.07 18.55
CA LYS A 9 7.08 2.25 18.52
C LYS A 9 7.66 3.27 17.52
N GLY A 10 6.78 3.87 16.73
CA GLY A 10 6.92 5.21 16.14
C GLY A 10 8.18 5.48 15.31
N ILE A 11 8.12 5.22 14.00
CA ILE A 11 9.05 5.83 13.04
C ILE A 11 8.29 6.89 12.24
N SER A 12 8.64 8.15 12.46
CA SER A 12 8.13 9.29 11.71
C SER A 12 8.64 9.27 10.26
N ARG A 13 7.69 9.24 9.31
CA ARG A 13 7.68 9.94 8.01
C ARG A 13 8.94 9.92 7.11
N GLY A 14 9.67 8.82 7.08
CA GLY A 14 10.55 8.44 5.96
C GLY A 14 10.08 7.10 5.41
N LYS A 15 9.89 6.96 4.10
CA LYS A 15 9.39 5.70 3.50
C LYS A 15 10.34 4.55 3.85
N GLN A 16 9.94 3.70 4.80
CA GLN A 16 10.78 2.61 5.28
C GLN A 16 10.91 1.55 4.17
N LEU A 17 12.14 1.31 3.72
CA LEU A 17 12.44 0.25 2.78
C LEU A 17 12.49 -1.09 3.51
N LEU A 18 11.69 -2.03 3.04
CA LEU A 18 11.50 -3.36 3.62
C LEU A 18 11.78 -4.44 2.58
N PRO A 19 12.16 -5.66 3.01
CA PRO A 19 12.17 -6.82 2.12
C PRO A 19 10.78 -7.02 1.49
N LEU A 20 10.76 -7.48 0.23
CA LEU A 20 9.54 -7.58 -0.57
C LEU A 20 8.39 -8.30 0.15
N VAL A 21 8.68 -9.46 0.73
CA VAL A 21 7.66 -10.29 1.41
C VAL A 21 7.19 -9.62 2.70
N ASP A 22 8.07 -8.95 3.42
CA ASP A 22 7.75 -8.31 4.69
C ASP A 22 6.90 -7.05 4.48
N ALA A 23 7.16 -6.29 3.41
CA ALA A 23 6.30 -5.17 3.01
C ALA A 23 4.87 -5.64 2.67
N VAL A 24 4.74 -6.76 1.96
CA VAL A 24 3.43 -7.34 1.62
C VAL A 24 2.72 -7.87 2.85
N TYR A 25 3.46 -8.51 3.77
CA TYR A 25 2.92 -8.96 5.04
C TYR A 25 2.43 -7.79 5.89
N GLN A 26 3.17 -6.68 5.92
CA GLN A 26 2.76 -5.50 6.67
C GLN A 26 1.49 -4.85 6.11
N GLU A 27 1.30 -4.84 4.79
CA GLU A 27 0.10 -4.28 4.18
C GLU A 27 -1.11 -5.22 4.25
N THR A 28 -0.92 -6.51 3.98
CA THR A 28 -2.04 -7.45 3.75
C THR A 28 -2.27 -8.45 4.88
N GLY A 29 -1.36 -8.53 5.85
CA GLY A 29 -1.33 -9.60 6.87
C GLY A 29 -1.03 -10.99 6.33
N ARG A 30 -0.82 -11.13 5.01
CA ARG A 30 -0.54 -12.41 4.33
C ARG A 30 0.91 -12.45 3.87
N ARG A 31 1.50 -13.65 3.93
CA ARG A 31 2.90 -13.89 3.55
C ARG A 31 2.99 -14.72 2.27
N PRO A 32 2.91 -14.10 1.09
CA PRO A 32 3.04 -14.82 -0.17
C PRO A 32 4.45 -15.39 -0.37
N ALA A 33 4.56 -16.41 -1.23
CA ALA A 33 5.85 -16.98 -1.59
C ALA A 33 6.76 -15.92 -2.26
N LEU A 34 8.06 -15.98 -1.96
CA LEU A 34 9.05 -15.02 -2.49
C LEU A 34 9.04 -14.94 -4.02
N SER A 35 8.88 -16.09 -4.71
CA SER A 35 8.80 -16.16 -6.17
C SER A 35 7.64 -15.32 -6.73
N THR A 36 6.51 -15.26 -6.02
CA THR A 36 5.33 -14.49 -6.41
C THR A 36 5.62 -12.99 -6.33
N VAL A 37 6.18 -12.53 -5.21
CA VAL A 37 6.50 -11.09 -5.03
C VAL A 37 7.65 -10.66 -5.94
N LEU A 38 8.63 -11.53 -6.16
CA LEU A 38 9.68 -11.30 -7.14
C LEU A 38 9.10 -11.13 -8.55
N ARG A 39 8.14 -11.97 -8.95
CA ARG A 39 7.46 -11.85 -10.25
C ARG A 39 6.80 -10.47 -10.40
N TRP A 40 6.07 -10.00 -9.38
CA TRP A 40 5.43 -8.67 -9.38
C TRP A 40 6.42 -7.53 -9.61
N SER A 41 7.67 -7.66 -9.13
CA SER A 41 8.73 -6.67 -9.33
C SER A 41 9.48 -6.79 -10.66
N GLN A 42 9.49 -7.96 -11.28
CA GLN A 42 10.30 -8.25 -12.46
C GLN A 42 9.55 -8.08 -13.77
N LYS A 43 8.26 -8.45 -13.80
CA LYS A 43 7.42 -8.38 -14.99
C LYS A 43 6.10 -7.70 -14.65
N PRO A 44 5.53 -6.89 -15.57
CA PRO A 44 4.16 -6.43 -15.44
C PRO A 44 3.21 -7.64 -15.29
N ASN A 45 2.16 -7.47 -14.48
CA ASN A 45 1.07 -8.44 -14.42
C ASN A 45 0.21 -8.38 -15.71
N ARG A 46 -0.81 -9.23 -15.80
CA ARG A 46 -1.70 -9.28 -16.98
C ARG A 46 -2.45 -7.95 -17.25
N HIS A 47 -2.49 -7.06 -16.27
CA HIS A 47 -3.13 -5.75 -16.31
C HIS A 47 -2.12 -4.60 -16.52
N GLY A 48 -0.84 -4.91 -16.76
CA GLY A 48 0.22 -3.91 -16.96
C GLY A 48 0.79 -3.30 -15.68
N CYS A 49 0.29 -3.66 -14.49
CA CYS A 49 0.80 -3.14 -13.22
C CYS A 49 2.08 -3.86 -12.79
N ARG A 50 3.02 -3.13 -12.19
CA ARG A 50 4.30 -3.67 -11.69
C ARG A 50 4.62 -3.08 -10.32
N LEU A 51 5.12 -3.92 -9.40
CA LEU A 51 5.50 -3.48 -8.07
C LEU A 51 6.77 -2.62 -8.12
N GLN A 52 6.69 -1.43 -7.53
CA GLN A 52 7.83 -0.53 -7.42
C GLN A 52 8.84 -1.08 -6.40
N THR A 53 10.10 -1.18 -6.80
CA THR A 53 11.17 -1.71 -5.95
C THR A 53 12.48 -0.97 -6.18
N TRP A 54 13.31 -0.94 -5.14
CA TRP A 54 14.64 -0.38 -5.16
C TRP A 54 15.67 -1.49 -4.97
N ARG A 55 16.79 -1.40 -5.71
CA ARG A 55 17.95 -2.27 -5.46
C ARG A 55 18.89 -1.57 -4.49
N VAL A 56 19.12 -2.19 -3.34
CA VAL A 56 20.03 -1.70 -2.29
C VAL A 56 20.93 -2.87 -1.88
N GLY A 57 22.25 -2.74 -2.06
CA GLY A 57 23.22 -3.79 -1.71
C GLY A 57 22.94 -5.14 -2.40
N GLY A 58 22.47 -5.13 -3.65
CA GLY A 58 22.11 -6.34 -4.39
C GLY A 58 20.76 -6.97 -4.02
N ARG A 59 20.08 -6.48 -2.97
CA ARG A 59 18.75 -6.95 -2.56
C ARG A 59 17.67 -6.00 -3.09
N ARG A 60 16.49 -6.56 -3.39
CA ARG A 60 15.30 -5.77 -3.74
C ARG A 60 14.51 -5.44 -2.49
N LEU A 61 14.26 -4.16 -2.29
CA LEU A 61 13.43 -3.63 -1.22
C LEU A 61 12.25 -2.86 -1.82
N THR A 62 11.18 -2.75 -1.06
CA THR A 62 10.00 -1.95 -1.41
C THR A 62 9.47 -1.25 -0.17
N THR A 63 8.49 -0.38 -0.34
CA THR A 63 7.82 0.29 0.78
C THR A 63 6.40 -0.25 0.88
N VAL A 64 5.78 -0.09 2.03
CA VAL A 64 4.39 -0.53 2.25
C VAL A 64 3.44 0.22 1.30
N GLU A 65 3.70 1.52 1.07
CA GLU A 65 2.90 2.34 0.15
C GLU A 65 3.00 1.84 -1.29
N ALA A 66 4.21 1.48 -1.74
CA ALA A 66 4.39 0.91 -3.08
C ALA A 66 3.64 -0.41 -3.27
N VAL A 67 3.51 -1.22 -2.21
CA VAL A 67 2.69 -2.43 -2.23
C VAL A 67 1.21 -2.08 -2.32
N ARG A 68 0.73 -1.12 -1.52
CA ARG A 68 -0.65 -0.65 -1.58
C ARG A 68 -1.00 -0.12 -2.96
N ASP A 69 -0.19 0.78 -3.51
CA ASP A 69 -0.37 1.34 -4.86
C ASP A 69 -0.45 0.24 -5.92
N TYR A 70 0.39 -0.79 -5.80
CA TYR A 70 0.36 -1.94 -6.70
C TYR A 70 -0.94 -2.75 -6.59
N ILE A 71 -1.43 -2.99 -5.37
CA ILE A 71 -2.68 -3.71 -5.12
C ILE A 71 -3.86 -2.91 -5.64
N ASP A 72 -3.91 -1.62 -5.36
CA ASP A 72 -5.00 -0.73 -5.80
C ASP A 72 -5.04 -0.65 -7.32
N ALA A 73 -3.89 -0.43 -7.98
CA ALA A 73 -3.80 -0.41 -9.43
C ALA A 73 -4.20 -1.76 -10.05
N THR A 74 -3.74 -2.87 -9.46
CA THR A 74 -4.09 -4.22 -9.95
C THR A 74 -5.57 -4.51 -9.77
N THR A 75 -6.15 -4.11 -8.65
CA THR A 75 -7.58 -4.31 -8.34
C THR A 75 -8.46 -3.47 -9.26
N ALA A 76 -8.16 -2.18 -9.41
CA ALA A 76 -8.89 -1.29 -10.30
C ALA A 76 -8.82 -1.72 -11.77
N ALA A 77 -7.67 -2.25 -12.21
CA ALA A 77 -7.51 -2.75 -13.57
C ALA A 77 -8.13 -4.15 -13.79
N ALA A 78 -8.33 -4.93 -12.72
CA ALA A 78 -9.00 -6.23 -12.77
C ALA A 78 -10.53 -6.11 -12.70
N ASP A 79 -11.03 -5.12 -11.97
CA ASP A 79 -12.44 -4.82 -11.82
C ASP A 79 -12.69 -3.32 -12.04
N PRO A 80 -12.88 -2.89 -13.31
CA PRO A 80 -13.12 -1.49 -13.64
C PRO A 80 -14.46 -0.93 -13.11
N GLY A 81 -15.32 -1.77 -12.52
CA GLY A 81 -16.57 -1.37 -11.88
C GLY A 81 -16.45 -1.09 -10.38
N LEU A 82 -15.37 -1.55 -9.73
CA LEU A 82 -15.08 -1.25 -8.33
C LEU A 82 -14.39 0.13 -8.23
N LEU A 83 -15.14 1.15 -7.82
CA LEU A 83 -14.55 2.41 -7.41
C LEU A 83 -13.59 2.15 -6.23
N PRO A 84 -12.38 2.75 -6.22
CA PRO A 84 -11.50 2.63 -5.08
C PRO A 84 -12.24 3.12 -3.84
N VAL A 85 -12.35 2.26 -2.82
CA VAL A 85 -12.89 2.66 -1.52
C VAL A 85 -11.94 3.73 -0.98
N ALA A 86 -12.40 4.99 -0.96
CA ALA A 86 -11.62 6.09 -0.43
C ALA A 86 -11.11 5.71 0.96
N THR A 87 -9.80 5.83 1.18
CA THR A 87 -9.21 5.52 2.48
C THR A 87 -9.88 6.37 3.56
N ASN A 88 -9.95 5.90 4.81
CA ASN A 88 -10.58 6.65 5.90
C ASN A 88 -10.07 8.11 5.97
N GLN A 89 -8.77 8.33 5.72
CA GLN A 89 -8.18 9.67 5.69
C GLN A 89 -8.69 10.54 4.53
N GLN A 90 -8.84 9.96 3.33
CA GLN A 90 -9.42 10.64 2.17
C GLN A 90 -10.90 10.94 2.40
N MET A 91 -11.66 10.02 3.01
CA MET A 91 -13.05 10.24 3.40
C MET A 91 -13.18 11.35 4.45
N THR A 92 -12.32 11.38 5.48
CA THR A 92 -12.39 12.42 6.53
C THR A 92 -12.07 13.79 5.94
N SER A 93 -11.08 13.86 5.05
CA SER A 93 -10.67 15.11 4.41
C SER A 93 -11.73 15.62 3.41
N ALA A 94 -12.34 14.71 2.65
CA ALA A 94 -13.44 15.03 1.75
C ALA A 94 -14.69 15.45 2.52
N HIS A 95 -15.01 14.76 3.62
CA HIS A 95 -16.11 15.12 4.52
C HIS A 95 -15.90 16.50 5.13
N LYS A 96 -14.69 16.78 5.65
CA LYS A 96 -14.35 18.10 6.19
C LYS A 96 -14.51 19.22 5.15
N ARG A 97 -14.02 19.01 3.93
CA ARG A 97 -14.18 19.98 2.83
C ARG A 97 -15.65 20.20 2.45
N ALA A 98 -16.45 19.13 2.44
CA ALA A 98 -17.87 19.23 2.17
C ALA A 98 -18.60 20.03 3.26
N MET A 99 -18.26 19.80 4.54
CA MET A 99 -18.82 20.56 5.67
C MET A 99 -18.45 22.04 5.61
N GLU A 100 -17.18 22.37 5.33
CA GLU A 100 -16.72 23.77 5.17
C GLU A 100 -17.44 24.48 4.02
N GLN A 101 -17.79 23.76 2.96
CA GLN A 101 -18.49 24.32 1.82
C GLN A 101 -19.98 24.58 2.12
N LEU A 102 -20.65 23.70 2.84
CA LEU A 102 -22.03 23.91 3.32
C LEU A 102 -22.11 25.10 4.27
N GLU A 103 -21.16 25.19 5.22
CA GLU A 103 -21.08 26.30 6.17
C GLU A 103 -20.86 27.64 5.45
N LYS A 104 -20.06 27.65 4.36
CA LYS A 104 -19.85 28.82 3.52
C LYS A 104 -21.07 29.19 2.67
N GLU A 105 -21.86 28.22 2.26
CA GLU A 105 -23.11 28.40 1.51
C GLU A 105 -24.29 28.78 2.43
N GLY A 106 -24.10 28.73 3.75
CA GLY A 106 -25.05 29.22 4.75
C GLY A 106 -26.27 28.33 4.94
N ILE A 107 -26.12 27.02 4.66
CA ILE A 107 -27.14 25.98 4.83
C ILE A 107 -26.67 24.96 5.87
#